data_AF-C6H2S6-F1
#
_entry.id   AF-C6H2S6-F1
#
_cell.length_a   1.000
_cell.length_b   1.000
_cell.length_c   1.000
_cell.angle_alpha   90.00
_cell.angle_beta   90.00
_cell.angle_gamma   90.00
#
_symmetry.space_group_name_H-M   'P 1'
#
loop_
_entity.id
_entity.type
_entity.pdbx_description
1 polymer ?
#
loop_
_entity_poly.entity_id
_entity_poly.type
_entity_poly.pdbx_seq_one_letter_code
_entity_poly.pdbx_strand_id
1 'polypeptide(L)'
;MPTLRHSSKIATRGFCESCGSTVFMQYDMDPDVLGVAVGLIDEDCHGDVGAVLEILPQKHIFLKDKARWFKVEKDSVGEASAWEGFSGDWERKVGMKGHGTV
;
A
#
# COMPACT_ATOMS: atom_id res chain seq x y z
N MET A 1 12.22 -11.32 12.83
CA MET A 1 10.84 -10.76 12.91
C MET A 1 10.91 -9.34 12.36
N PRO A 2 9.95 -8.84 11.56
CA PRO A 2 10.02 -7.47 11.04
C PRO A 2 10.11 -6.44 12.17
N THR A 3 10.92 -5.41 12.00
CA THR A 3 10.91 -4.25 12.90
C THR A 3 9.70 -3.40 12.57
N LEU A 4 8.97 -2.95 13.60
CA LEU A 4 7.73 -2.19 13.45
C LEU A 4 7.99 -0.70 13.68
N ARG A 5 7.41 0.14 12.82
CA ARG A 5 7.44 1.60 12.98
C ARG A 5 6.09 2.23 12.68
N HIS A 6 5.53 2.92 13.67
CA HIS A 6 4.37 3.79 13.50
C HIS A 6 4.84 5.18 13.04
N SER A 7 5.27 5.26 11.77
CA SER A 7 5.88 6.48 11.23
C SER A 7 4.87 7.57 10.88
N SER A 8 3.58 7.26 10.86
CA SER A 8 2.47 8.20 10.68
C SER A 8 1.40 7.91 11.72
N LYS A 9 0.57 8.91 12.05
CA LYS A 9 -0.51 8.78 13.05
C LYS A 9 -1.64 7.79 12.68
N ILE A 10 -1.52 7.10 11.54
CA ILE A 10 -2.61 6.34 10.94
C ILE A 10 -2.19 4.94 10.49
N ALA A 11 -0.90 4.60 10.55
CA ALA A 11 -0.42 3.33 10.01
C ALA A 11 0.89 2.86 10.65
N THR A 12 0.97 1.55 10.85
CA THR A 12 2.21 0.83 11.18
C THR A 12 2.82 0.26 9.91
N ARG A 13 4.14 0.42 9.76
CA ARG A 13 4.93 -0.19 8.69
C ARG A 13 5.92 -1.19 9.28
N GLY A 14 6.00 -2.38 8.69
CA GLY A 14 7.00 -3.39 9.00
C GLY A 14 8.14 -3.35 7.99
N PHE A 15 9.39 -3.47 8.45
CA PHE A 15 10.57 -3.54 7.60
C PHE A 15 11.55 -4.64 8.05
N CYS A 16 12.35 -5.13 7.10
CA CYS A 16 13.42 -6.07 7.38
C CYS A 16 14.55 -5.36 8.14
N GLU A 17 14.93 -5.87 9.31
CA GLU A 17 15.99 -5.28 10.13
C GLU A 17 17.37 -5.35 9.47
N SER A 18 17.60 -6.36 8.62
CA SER A 18 18.88 -6.61 7.97
C SER A 18 19.12 -5.69 6.77
N CYS A 19 18.11 -5.52 5.90
CA CYS A 19 18.26 -4.80 4.63
C CYS A 19 17.39 -3.54 4.50
N GLY A 20 16.47 -3.29 5.43
CA GLY A 20 15.57 -2.13 5.40
C GLY A 20 14.40 -2.23 4.43
N SER A 21 14.25 -3.33 3.68
CA SER A 21 13.12 -3.52 2.76
C SER A 21 11.78 -3.40 3.49
N THR A 22 10.82 -2.70 2.87
CA THR A 22 9.44 -2.64 3.37
C THR A 22 8.78 -4.00 3.19
N VAL A 23 8.19 -4.53 4.27
CA VAL A 23 7.52 -5.82 4.27
C VAL A 23 6.02 -5.66 4.17
N PHE A 24 5.46 -4.84 5.05
CA PHE A 24 4.02 -4.63 5.11
C PHE A 24 3.66 -3.24 5.61
N MET A 25 2.39 -2.90 5.43
CA MET A 25 1.73 -1.73 6.01
C MET A 25 0.35 -2.14 6.52
N GLN A 26 0.00 -1.68 7.72
CA GLN A 26 -1.32 -1.86 8.30
C GLN A 26 -1.85 -0.50 8.74
N TYR A 27 -3.07 -0.19 8.33
CA TYR A 27 -3.73 1.04 8.76
C TYR A 27 -4.45 0.82 10.08
N ASP A 28 -4.34 1.76 11.00
CA ASP A 28 -5.00 1.62 12.29
C ASP A 28 -6.54 1.70 12.16
N MET A 29 -7.04 2.21 11.03
CA MET A 29 -8.48 2.33 10.71
C MET A 29 -9.06 1.08 10.04
N ASP A 30 -8.20 0.15 9.63
CA ASP A 30 -8.57 -1.07 8.95
C ASP A 30 -7.63 -2.21 9.39
N PRO A 31 -7.68 -2.57 10.69
CA PRO A 31 -6.72 -3.52 11.28
C PRO A 31 -6.85 -4.93 10.70
N ASP A 32 -8.00 -5.26 10.10
CA ASP A 32 -8.23 -6.58 9.50
C ASP A 32 -7.57 -6.70 8.10
N VAL A 33 -7.05 -5.60 7.56
CA VAL A 33 -6.39 -5.57 6.25
C VAL A 33 -4.89 -5.33 6.39
N LEU A 34 -4.09 -6.24 5.83
CA LEU A 34 -2.64 -6.13 5.77
C LEU A 34 -2.18 -5.89 4.33
N GLY A 35 -1.55 -4.75 4.06
CA GLY A 35 -0.89 -4.50 2.79
C GLY A 35 0.50 -5.12 2.78
N VAL A 36 0.80 -6.02 1.85
CA VAL A 36 2.11 -6.67 1.69
C VAL A 36 2.81 -6.14 0.44
N ALA A 37 4.13 -5.94 0.51
CA ALA A 37 4.90 -5.56 -0.67
C ALA A 37 4.96 -6.72 -1.66
N VAL A 38 4.41 -6.53 -2.87
CA VAL A 38 4.30 -7.60 -3.89
C VAL A 38 5.65 -8.22 -4.26
N GLY A 39 6.74 -7.43 -4.26
CA GLY A 39 8.09 -7.92 -4.56
C GLY A 39 8.68 -8.88 -3.52
N LEU A 40 7.95 -9.21 -2.44
CA LEU A 40 8.32 -10.25 -1.48
C LEU A 40 7.63 -11.59 -1.76
N ILE A 41 6.75 -11.64 -2.75
CA ILE A 41 6.05 -12.85 -3.15
C ILE A 41 6.89 -13.53 -4.24
N ASP A 42 7.34 -14.74 -3.97
CA ASP A 42 8.09 -15.59 -4.90
C ASP A 42 7.20 -16.70 -5.46
N GLU A 43 7.52 -17.19 -6.66
CA GLU A 43 6.80 -18.26 -7.36
C GLU A 43 6.79 -19.58 -6.55
N ASP A 44 7.78 -19.77 -5.68
CA ASP A 44 7.91 -20.90 -4.76
C ASP A 44 6.99 -20.82 -3.53
N CYS A 45 6.21 -19.75 -3.37
CA CYS A 45 5.22 -19.67 -2.30
C CYS A 45 4.13 -20.72 -2.56
N HIS A 46 3.94 -21.68 -1.64
CA HIS A 46 2.95 -22.75 -1.78
C HIS A 46 1.53 -22.20 -2.00
N GLY A 47 1.05 -22.17 -3.25
CA GLY A 47 -0.26 -21.66 -3.65
C GLY A 47 -0.28 -21.25 -5.14
N ASP A 48 -1.45 -20.85 -5.65
CA ASP A 48 -1.57 -20.26 -7.00
C ASP A 48 -1.13 -18.79 -6.98
N VAL A 49 0.17 -18.59 -6.76
CA VAL A 49 0.81 -17.29 -6.69
C VAL A 49 0.88 -16.64 -8.06
N GLY A 50 1.00 -17.46 -9.12
CA GLY A 50 0.90 -17.02 -10.50
C GLY A 50 -0.38 -16.25 -10.75
N ALA A 51 -1.53 -16.76 -10.33
CA ALA A 51 -2.81 -16.05 -10.46
C ALA A 51 -2.86 -14.72 -9.67
N VAL A 52 -2.15 -14.58 -8.55
CA VAL A 52 -2.08 -13.32 -7.79
C VAL A 52 -1.22 -12.28 -8.52
N LEU A 53 -0.12 -12.72 -9.14
CA LEU A 53 0.81 -11.86 -9.88
C LEU A 53 0.31 -11.52 -11.30
N GLU A 54 -0.59 -12.35 -11.88
CA GLU A 54 -1.27 -12.07 -13.15
C GLU A 54 -2.29 -10.93 -13.05
N ILE A 55 -2.68 -10.54 -11.83
CA ILE A 55 -3.52 -9.36 -11.62
C ILE A 55 -2.64 -8.11 -11.77
N LEU A 56 -2.71 -7.48 -12.95
CA LEU A 56 -2.12 -6.17 -13.20
C LEU A 56 -2.42 -5.20 -12.04
N PRO A 57 -1.48 -4.30 -11.69
CA PRO A 57 -1.65 -3.40 -10.56
C PRO A 57 -2.93 -2.58 -10.74
N GLN A 58 -3.98 -2.88 -9.98
CA GLN A 58 -5.34 -2.37 -10.26
C GLN A 58 -5.49 -0.86 -10.07
N LYS A 59 -4.55 -0.17 -9.41
CA LYS A 59 -4.65 1.26 -9.08
C LYS A 59 -3.28 1.90 -8.99
N HIS A 60 -3.17 3.12 -9.48
CA HIS A 60 -2.07 4.02 -9.14
C HIS A 60 -2.55 5.03 -8.11
N ILE A 61 -1.93 5.05 -6.93
CA ILE A 61 -2.31 5.91 -5.80
C ILE A 61 -1.23 6.95 -5.50
N PHE A 62 -1.61 8.04 -4.81
CA PHE A 62 -0.71 9.14 -4.44
C PHE A 62 0.03 9.79 -5.62
N LEU A 63 -0.65 9.92 -6.76
CA LEU A 63 -0.05 10.47 -7.98
C LEU A 63 0.39 11.93 -7.86
N LYS A 64 -0.14 12.69 -6.89
CA LYS A 64 0.34 14.06 -6.61
C LYS A 64 1.80 14.08 -6.15
N ASP A 65 2.26 13.00 -5.52
CA ASP A 65 3.59 12.86 -4.95
C ASP A 65 4.54 12.12 -5.91
N LYS A 66 4.07 11.73 -7.10
CA LYS A 66 4.88 11.02 -8.10
C LYS A 66 6.02 11.92 -8.61
N ALA A 67 7.14 11.30 -8.95
CA ALA A 67 8.23 12.00 -9.62
C ALA A 67 7.76 12.56 -10.98
N ARG A 68 8.20 13.79 -11.33
CA ARG A 68 7.78 14.46 -12.58
C ARG A 68 8.09 13.66 -13.85
N TRP A 69 9.19 12.91 -13.84
CA TRP A 69 9.63 12.09 -14.96
C TRP A 69 8.86 10.77 -15.10
N PHE A 70 8.15 10.32 -14.06
CA PHE A 70 7.37 9.08 -14.11
C PHE A 70 6.01 9.33 -14.80
N LYS A 71 5.71 8.53 -15.82
CA LYS A 71 4.45 8.59 -16.58
C LYS A 71 3.65 7.32 -16.29
N VAL A 72 2.36 7.48 -16.02
CA VAL A 72 1.42 6.36 -15.89
C VAL A 72 0.98 5.97 -17.29
N GLU A 73 1.21 4.72 -17.67
CA GLU A 73 0.74 4.17 -18.93
C GLU A 73 -0.76 3.87 -18.81
N LYS A 74 -1.53 4.26 -19.83
CA LYS A 74 -3.01 4.17 -19.78
C LYS A 74 -3.54 2.76 -20.02
N ASP A 75 -2.74 1.89 -20.65
CA ASP A 75 -3.20 0.62 -21.21
C ASP A 75 -2.71 -0.62 -20.42
N SER A 76 -1.76 -0.44 -19.49
CA SER A 76 -1.18 -1.54 -18.69
C SER A 76 -1.99 -1.86 -17.45
N VAL A 77 -3.13 -1.19 -17.25
CA VAL A 77 -4.05 -1.52 -16.18
C VAL A 77 -5.47 -1.41 -16.69
N GLY A 78 -6.21 -2.52 -16.68
CA GLY A 78 -7.66 -2.47 -16.87
C GLY A 78 -8.25 -1.45 -15.90
N GLU A 79 -8.68 -0.30 -16.45
CA GLU A 79 -9.31 0.79 -15.72
C GLU A 79 -8.68 1.08 -14.34
N ALA A 80 -7.33 1.16 -14.23
CA ALA A 80 -6.75 1.63 -12.97
C ALA A 80 -7.28 3.01 -12.71
N SER A 81 -8.11 3.11 -11.70
CA SER A 81 -8.46 4.40 -11.14
C SER A 81 -7.16 5.06 -10.67
N ALA A 82 -6.81 6.20 -11.27
CA ALA A 82 -5.64 7.01 -10.99
C ALA A 82 -5.98 8.01 -9.87
N TRP A 83 -5.36 7.87 -8.71
CA TRP A 83 -5.74 8.61 -7.50
C TRP A 83 -4.61 9.55 -7.10
N GLU A 84 -4.93 10.83 -6.90
CA GLU A 84 -3.98 11.82 -6.40
C GLU A 84 -3.64 11.60 -4.92
N GLY A 85 -4.51 10.92 -4.17
CA GLY A 85 -4.35 10.65 -2.74
C GLY A 85 -5.24 9.48 -2.29
N PHE A 86 -5.77 9.58 -1.07
CA PHE A 86 -6.79 8.65 -0.57
C PHE A 86 -8.12 8.86 -1.33
N SER A 87 -9.01 7.86 -1.37
CA SER A 87 -10.41 8.13 -1.82
C SER A 87 -11.12 9.00 -0.80
N GLY A 88 -12.17 9.71 -1.21
CA GLY A 88 -13.01 10.48 -0.28
C GLY A 88 -13.56 9.65 0.90
N ASP A 89 -13.87 8.37 0.68
CA ASP A 89 -14.28 7.46 1.77
C ASP A 89 -13.14 7.21 2.77
N TRP A 90 -11.93 7.03 2.26
CA TRP A 90 -10.73 6.87 3.07
C TRP A 90 -10.33 8.18 3.78
N GLU A 91 -10.44 9.33 3.13
CA GLU A 91 -10.19 10.63 3.73
C GLU A 91 -11.13 10.90 4.90
N ARG A 92 -12.41 10.56 4.77
CA ARG A 92 -13.36 10.63 5.88
C ARG A 92 -12.94 9.74 7.05
N LYS A 93 -12.58 8.48 6.78
CA LYS A 93 -12.09 7.56 7.81
C LYS A 93 -10.85 8.11 8.52
N VAL A 94 -9.86 8.59 7.77
CA VAL A 94 -8.64 9.21 8.33
C VAL A 94 -8.96 10.46 9.15
N GLY A 95 -9.86 11.33 8.66
CA GLY A 95 -10.29 12.55 9.36
C GLY A 95 -11.05 12.29 10.67
N MET A 96 -11.82 11.20 10.75
CA MET A 96 -12.50 10.77 11.98
C MET A 96 -11.52 10.34 13.08
N LYS A 97 -10.33 9.81 12.74
CA LYS A 97 -9.28 9.49 13.72
C LYS A 97 -8.40 10.68 14.09
N GLY A 98 -8.29 11.69 13.24
CA GLY A 98 -7.52 12.92 13.51
C GLY A 98 -8.08 13.78 14.66
N HIS A 99 -9.31 13.51 15.11
CA HIS A 99 -9.96 14.15 16.28
C HIS A 99 -9.86 13.30 17.57
N GLY A 100 -9.07 12.22 17.57
CA GLY A 100 -8.74 11.48 18.79
C GLY A 100 -7.56 12.13 19.54
N THR A 101 -7.92 12.90 20.56
CA THR A 101 -7.21 13.35 21.78
C THR A 101 -5.67 13.36 21.81
N VAL A 102 -5.14 14.53 22.18
CA VAL A 102 -3.79 14.79 22.75
C VAL A 102 -3.52 13.90 23.96
#